data_AF-X1A661-F1
#
_entry.id   AF-X1A661-F1
#
_cell.length_a   1.000
_cell.length_b   1.000
_cell.length_c   1.000
_cell.angle_alpha   90.00
_cell.angle_beta   90.00
_cell.angle_gamma   90.00
#
_symmetry.space_group_name_H-M   'P 1'
#
loop_
_entity.id
_entity.type
_entity.pdbx_description
1 polymer ?
#
loop_
_entity_poly.entity_id
_entity_poly.type
_entity_poly.pdbx_seq_one_letter_code
_entity_poly.pdbx_strand_id
1 'polypeptide(L)'
;MRLLEDIGEKPTNTISKKIRLAKGKKIKYAIVLGTRPEIIKMAPIIKELERQGLDHIIVHSGQHYSLHMDSAIFEDLNLPKPDYNLKVGSNSR
;
A
#
# COMPACT_ATOMS: atom_id res chain seq x y z
N MET A 1 -61.64 7.02 -11.38
CA MET A 1 -60.43 6.63 -12.11
C MET A 1 -59.30 7.61 -11.81
N ARG A 2 -58.63 7.42 -10.68
CA ARG A 2 -57.22 7.80 -10.49
C ARG A 2 -56.67 6.82 -9.46
N LEU A 3 -55.95 5.83 -9.99
CA LEU A 3 -55.38 4.71 -9.25
C LEU A 3 -54.25 5.22 -8.34
N LEU A 4 -54.19 4.67 -7.13
CA LEU A 4 -52.99 4.12 -6.50
C LEU A 4 -51.65 4.77 -6.89
N GLU A 5 -51.22 5.79 -6.16
CA GLU A 5 -49.80 6.13 -6.01
C GLU A 5 -49.51 6.48 -4.56
N ASP A 6 -49.86 5.55 -3.68
CA ASP A 6 -49.38 5.49 -2.30
C ASP A 6 -48.67 4.14 -2.14
N ILE A 7 -47.52 4.00 -2.81
CA ILE A 7 -46.45 3.01 -2.55
C ILE A 7 -45.28 3.28 -3.50
N GLY A 8 -44.13 3.66 -2.95
CA GLY A 8 -42.93 3.90 -3.75
C GLY A 8 -41.68 4.17 -2.93
N GLU A 9 -41.52 3.48 -1.82
CA GLU A 9 -40.26 3.41 -1.09
C GLU A 9 -39.12 3.06 -2.06
N LYS A 10 -38.05 3.86 -2.08
CA LYS A 10 -36.72 3.32 -2.33
C LYS A 10 -35.71 3.96 -1.38
N PRO A 11 -35.43 3.32 -0.23
CA PRO A 11 -34.34 3.68 0.65
C PRO A 11 -33.04 3.12 0.07
N THR A 12 -32.60 3.62 -1.10
CA THR A 12 -31.49 3.02 -1.84
C THR A 12 -30.11 3.60 -1.44
N ASN A 13 -30.06 4.71 -0.70
CA ASN A 13 -28.76 5.31 -0.35
C ASN A 13 -28.10 4.64 0.87
N THR A 14 -28.88 4.06 1.78
CA THR A 14 -28.35 3.47 3.03
C THR A 14 -27.82 2.06 2.80
N ILE A 15 -28.51 1.23 2.00
CA ILE A 15 -28.11 -0.14 1.72
C ILE A 15 -26.84 -0.17 0.89
N SER A 16 -26.75 0.66 -0.16
CA SER A 16 -25.54 0.81 -0.99
C SER A 16 -24.31 1.24 -0.18
N LYS A 17 -24.51 2.13 0.81
CA LYS A 17 -23.45 2.60 1.72
C LYS A 17 -23.06 1.53 2.75
N LYS A 18 -24.02 0.76 3.28
CA LYS A 18 -23.77 -0.39 4.17
C LYS A 18 -23.04 -1.53 3.44
N ILE A 19 -23.40 -1.83 2.20
CA ILE A 19 -22.71 -2.85 1.39
C ILE A 19 -21.25 -2.45 1.14
N ARG A 20 -20.95 -1.15 0.97
CA ARG A 20 -19.56 -0.65 0.89
C ARG A 20 -18.82 -0.73 2.22
N LEU A 21 -19.50 -0.55 3.35
CA LEU A 21 -18.91 -0.72 4.69
C LEU A 21 -18.71 -2.20 5.07
N ALA A 22 -19.49 -3.11 4.51
CA ALA A 22 -19.42 -4.55 4.77
C ALA A 22 -18.31 -5.27 3.99
N LYS A 23 -17.69 -4.60 3.01
CA LYS A 23 -16.38 -5.03 2.51
C LYS A 23 -15.36 -4.68 3.59
N GLY A 24 -14.93 -5.69 4.35
CA GLY A 24 -13.93 -5.53 5.41
C GLY A 24 -12.79 -4.61 4.99
N LYS A 25 -12.32 -3.77 5.93
CA LYS A 25 -11.28 -2.77 5.70
C LYS A 25 -10.14 -3.39 4.88
N LYS A 26 -9.90 -2.88 3.66
CA LYS A 26 -8.81 -3.35 2.81
C LYS A 26 -7.50 -3.20 3.59
N ILE A 27 -6.82 -4.32 3.85
CA ILE A 27 -5.53 -4.31 4.55
C ILE A 27 -4.51 -3.69 3.59
N LYS A 28 -3.71 -2.76 4.13
CA LYS A 28 -2.61 -2.14 3.41
C LYS A 28 -1.32 -2.39 4.19
N TYR A 29 -0.34 -3.01 3.53
CA TYR A 29 0.94 -3.36 4.13
C TYR A 29 1.92 -2.19 3.98
N ALA A 30 2.67 -1.88 5.03
CA ALA A 30 3.77 -0.92 4.94
C ALA A 30 5.09 -1.67 5.14
N ILE A 31 5.95 -1.62 4.13
CA ILE A 31 7.28 -2.23 4.16
C ILE A 31 8.26 -1.11 4.45
N VAL A 32 8.84 -1.13 5.65
CA VAL A 32 9.83 -0.14 6.07
C VAL A 32 11.21 -0.78 6.02
N LEU A 33 12.14 -0.13 5.31
CA LEU A 33 13.52 -0.59 5.13
C LEU A 33 14.46 0.62 5.08
N GLY A 34 15.75 0.42 5.32
CA GLY A 34 16.73 1.51 5.38
C GLY A 34 18.14 1.13 4.95
N THR A 35 18.41 -0.16 4.79
CA THR A 35 19.72 -0.71 4.49
C THR A 35 19.66 -1.73 3.35
N ARG A 36 20.78 -1.93 2.66
CA ARG A 36 20.90 -2.95 1.60
C ARG A 36 20.49 -4.37 2.04
N PRO A 37 20.93 -4.90 3.21
CA PRO A 37 20.48 -6.21 3.67
C PRO A 37 18.97 -6.31 3.88
N GLU A 38 18.30 -5.24 4.30
CA GLU A 38 16.84 -5.21 4.45
C GLU A 38 16.15 -5.26 3.09
N ILE A 39 16.63 -4.49 2.10
CA ILE A 39 16.10 -4.53 0.72
C ILE A 39 16.16 -5.96 0.17
N ILE A 40 17.32 -6.61 0.28
CA ILE A 40 17.53 -7.99 -0.19
C ILE A 40 16.56 -8.96 0.51
N LYS A 41 16.38 -8.84 1.82
CA LYS A 41 15.50 -9.72 2.61
C LYS A 41 14.01 -9.47 2.33
N MET A 42 13.62 -8.23 2.03
CA MET A 42 12.23 -7.86 1.77
C MET A 42 11.81 -8.14 0.32
N ALA A 43 12.76 -8.27 -0.62
CA ALA A 43 12.49 -8.57 -2.02
C ALA A 43 11.47 -9.72 -2.26
N PRO A 44 11.60 -10.92 -1.66
CA PRO A 44 10.62 -11.99 -1.85
C PRO A 44 9.24 -11.63 -1.30
N ILE A 45 9.16 -10.84 -0.23
CA ILE A 45 7.88 -10.41 0.36
C ILE A 45 7.19 -9.40 -0.55
N ILE A 46 7.91 -8.40 -1.05
CA ILE A 46 7.39 -7.40 -2.00
C ILE A 46 6.79 -8.09 -3.22
N LYS A 47 7.57 -9.01 -3.83
CA LYS A 47 7.13 -9.77 -5.01
C LYS A 47 5.88 -10.60 -4.74
N GLU A 48 5.78 -11.20 -3.56
CA GLU A 48 4.61 -12.00 -3.19
C GLU A 48 3.37 -11.12 -2.97
N LEU A 49 3.52 -9.93 -2.38
CA LEU A 49 2.42 -8.97 -2.27
C LEU A 49 1.93 -8.48 -3.64
N GLU A 50 2.86 -8.17 -4.56
CA GLU A 50 2.52 -7.83 -5.95
C GLU A 50 1.80 -8.97 -6.65
N ARG A 51 2.31 -10.20 -6.53
CA ARG A 51 1.72 -11.41 -7.13
C ARG A 51 0.30 -11.68 -6.63
N GLN A 52 0.03 -11.44 -5.35
CA GLN A 52 -1.31 -11.60 -4.76
C GLN A 52 -2.23 -10.38 -4.99
N GLY A 53 -1.72 -9.29 -5.59
CA GLY A 53 -2.48 -8.05 -5.75
C GLY A 53 -2.81 -7.36 -4.41
N LEU A 54 -1.99 -7.59 -3.39
CA LEU A 54 -2.16 -7.00 -2.06
C LEU A 54 -1.60 -5.57 -2.04
N ASP A 55 -2.40 -4.66 -1.48
CA ASP A 55 -2.06 -3.24 -1.38
C ASP A 55 -0.89 -3.05 -0.43
N HIS A 56 0.20 -2.47 -0.92
CA HIS A 56 1.37 -2.20 -0.09
C HIS A 56 2.03 -0.88 -0.48
N ILE A 57 2.86 -0.37 0.42
CA ILE A 57 3.78 0.74 0.18
C ILE A 57 5.16 0.36 0.68
N ILE A 58 6.17 0.94 0.05
CA ILE A 58 7.58 0.81 0.42
C ILE A 58 8.04 2.17 0.96
N VAL A 59 8.53 2.16 2.20
CA VAL A 59 9.07 3.32 2.89
C VAL A 59 10.56 3.08 3.13
N HIS A 60 11.39 3.89 2.50
CA HIS A 60 12.82 3.92 2.74
C HIS A 60 13.15 4.92 3.86
N SER A 61 13.86 4.51 4.90
CA SER A 61 14.20 5.40 6.02
C SER A 61 15.22 6.48 5.61
N GLY A 62 16.11 6.15 4.66
CA GLY A 62 17.18 7.06 4.23
C GLY A 62 18.33 7.13 5.24
N GLN A 63 18.60 6.02 5.94
CA GLN A 63 19.72 5.89 6.88
C GLN A 63 21.08 5.60 6.20
N HIS A 64 21.13 5.38 4.88
CA HIS A 64 22.37 5.05 4.17
C HIS A 64 22.81 6.15 3.17
N TYR A 65 24.14 6.34 3.04
CA TYR A 65 24.76 7.52 2.40
C TYR A 65 24.83 7.52 0.87
N SER A 66 24.43 6.45 0.20
CA SER A 66 24.49 6.39 -1.27
C SER A 66 23.14 6.00 -1.87
N LEU A 67 22.27 7.00 -2.03
CA LEU A 67 21.01 6.90 -2.79
C LEU A 67 21.20 6.24 -4.18
N HIS A 68 22.38 6.41 -4.78
CA HIS A 68 22.75 5.72 -6.02
C HIS A 68 22.92 4.20 -5.87
N MET A 69 23.50 3.72 -4.76
CA MET A 69 23.69 2.27 -4.57
C MET A 69 22.38 1.58 -4.20
N ASP A 70 21.52 2.24 -3.42
CA ASP A 70 20.20 1.69 -3.07
C ASP A 70 19.35 1.51 -4.33
N SER A 71 19.35 2.52 -5.22
CA SER A 71 18.61 2.47 -6.49
C SER A 71 19.02 1.29 -7.37
N ALA A 72 20.32 0.97 -7.43
CA ALA A 72 20.83 -0.17 -8.19
C ALA A 72 20.29 -1.51 -7.67
N ILE A 73 20.15 -1.68 -6.34
CA ILE A 73 19.63 -2.93 -5.76
C ILE A 73 18.14 -3.12 -6.08
N PHE A 74 17.34 -2.06 -6.04
CA PHE A 74 15.93 -2.15 -6.46
C PHE A 74 15.82 -2.57 -7.92
N GLU A 75 16.68 -2.02 -8.79
CA GLU A 75 16.74 -2.40 -10.21
C GLU A 75 17.22 -3.85 -10.40
N ASP A 76 18.33 -4.24 -9.79
CA ASP A 76 18.91 -5.59 -9.86
C ASP A 76 17.93 -6.66 -9.39
N LEU A 77 17.13 -6.35 -8.36
CA LEU A 77 16.13 -7.27 -7.81
C LEU A 77 14.78 -7.19 -8.52
N ASN A 78 14.63 -6.30 -9.51
CA ASN A 78 13.38 -5.98 -10.19
C ASN A 78 12.24 -5.68 -9.20
N LEU A 79 12.49 -4.72 -8.32
CA LEU A 79 11.56 -4.22 -7.31
C LEU A 79 11.08 -2.81 -7.69
N PRO A 80 9.85 -2.42 -7.30
CA PRO A 80 9.41 -1.05 -7.44
C PRO A 80 10.23 -0.10 -6.56
N LYS A 81 10.38 1.15 -7.00
CA LYS A 81 11.03 2.20 -6.22
C LYS A 81 10.21 2.49 -4.94
N PRO A 82 10.85 2.92 -3.84
CA PRO A 82 10.13 3.34 -2.65
C PRO A 82 9.10 4.43 -2.93
N ASP A 83 7.88 4.29 -2.39
CA ASP A 83 6.84 5.32 -2.43
C ASP A 83 7.25 6.56 -1.60
N TYR A 84 7.97 6.32 -0.51
CA TYR A 84 8.43 7.37 0.40
C TYR A 84 9.90 7.16 0.75
N ASN A 85 10.63 8.25 0.87
CA ASN A 85 11.97 8.28 1.48
C ASN A 85 11.99 9.30 2.61
N LEU A 86 12.16 8.84 3.85
CA LEU A 86 12.05 9.66 5.06
C LEU A 86 13.28 10.55 5.30
N LYS A 87 14.41 10.27 4.62
CA LYS A 87 15.65 11.06 4.71
C LYS A 87 16.11 11.30 6.15
N VAL A 88 15.95 10.31 7.05
CA VAL A 88 16.29 10.50 8.48
C VAL A 88 17.79 10.64 8.73
N GLY A 89 18.64 10.21 7.78
CA GLY A 89 20.10 10.22 7.90
C GLY A 89 20.63 9.17 8.89
N SER A 90 21.95 8.95 8.91
CA SER A 90 22.59 8.14 9.96
C SER A 90 23.12 9.06 11.06
N ASN A 91 22.29 9.35 12.05
CA ASN A 91 22.79 10.01 13.25
C ASN A 91 23.28 8.94 14.23
N SER A 92 24.56 8.61 14.16
CA SER A 92 25.23 7.77 15.16
C SER A 92 25.55 8.67 16.36
N ARG A 93 24.77 8.56 17.44
CA ARG A 93 25.14 9.13 18.73
C ARG A 93 25.98 8.14 19.52
#